data_AF-A0A1Q5G9R5-F1
#
_entry.id   AF-A0A1Q5G9R5-F1
#
_cell.length_a   1.000
_cell.length_b   1.000
_cell.length_c   1.000
_cell.angle_alpha   90.00
_cell.angle_beta   90.00
_cell.angle_gamma   90.00
#
_symmetry.space_group_name_H-M   'P 1'
#
loop_
_entity.id
_entity.type
_entity.pdbx_description
1 polymer ?
#
loop_
_entity_poly.entity_id
_entity_poly.type
_entity_poly.pdbx_seq_one_letter_code
_entity_poly.pdbx_strand_id
1 'polypeptide(L)'
;MPSPAQAVVGDAVANGSHTFTAKLDIGEGDSQRSCTGSLVDAQWILTASSCFAAAGQPSFPVPNGAPALKTTATIGRTDLTDTAGKVVEVTELVSRTDRDLVMAKLAQPVVGIAPVPLADSAPVAGESLRALGYGRTATSWVPDRLHGGSVAVSATGATTVAVTRDGGAICKGDAGGPALREQDGKVLLAAVHSASWQAGCFGSDETRGDAVETRTDDIVDWVTQVRGLPKDPRVASGDFNGDGKEDIAAFYNNGAGPDGKNRSSLFAFYSDGTGFAEPKRVWASTGSFNGAAAKLTSGDYNGDGKDDLSVLYNSGQAADGKHVTTVFTYTSNGTGFAAPKQTWASSGSFDWSKSKPVSGDYNGDGKDDLAVLYNGGQANDGKHVSLAFTFTSTGSDFNNPTTAWTSSGSFDWSKSKPVSGDYNGDGKDDLAVLYNGGQANDGKHVSLAFTFTSGGSDFNNPTTAWTSTGSFNWEKSKPVSGDFGGDGKDDLAVLYDSGQTSDGKRVSTLFAFTSNGTGFAAPKQTWASTGSFNWDVSLPTSGDYNKDGKDDLGVLYEGSTTADGRRLDSLFTFTSTATGTKAPVLHWSGSVV
;
A
#
# COMPACT_ATOMS: atom_id res chain seq x y z
N MET A 1 65.28 -0.54 17.38
CA MET A 1 64.28 0.49 17.68
C MET A 1 62.94 -0.08 17.24
N PRO A 2 61.94 -0.21 18.14
CA PRO A 2 60.63 -0.68 17.74
C PRO A 2 59.90 0.41 16.96
N SER A 3 59.17 0.03 15.91
CA SER A 3 58.25 0.93 15.19
C SER A 3 57.26 1.57 16.17
N PRO A 4 56.91 2.86 15.98
CA PRO A 4 55.82 3.46 16.73
C PRO A 4 54.53 2.70 16.46
N ALA A 5 53.79 2.39 17.52
CA ALA A 5 52.45 1.80 17.47
C ALA A 5 51.55 2.64 16.57
N GLN A 6 50.95 2.00 15.57
CA GLN A 6 49.96 2.60 14.68
C GLN A 6 48.65 2.86 15.43
N ALA A 7 47.97 3.89 14.95
CA ALA A 7 46.96 4.68 15.63
C ALA A 7 45.72 3.90 16.09
N VAL A 8 45.06 4.53 17.05
CA VAL A 8 43.87 4.08 17.76
C VAL A 8 42.68 4.97 17.34
N VAL A 9 41.52 4.32 17.19
CA VAL A 9 40.13 4.74 16.82
C VAL A 9 39.82 5.04 15.34
N GLY A 10 39.50 3.95 14.62
CA GLY A 10 38.73 3.88 13.37
C GLY A 10 39.53 3.98 12.06
N ASP A 11 39.61 2.91 11.27
CA ASP A 11 40.16 2.99 9.91
C ASP A 11 39.16 3.67 8.98
N ALA A 12 39.64 4.50 8.07
CA ALA A 12 38.82 5.07 7.01
C ALA A 12 38.19 3.96 6.18
N VAL A 13 36.87 3.98 6.03
CA VAL A 13 36.16 2.99 5.22
C VAL A 13 36.42 3.27 3.74
N ALA A 14 36.58 2.19 2.96
CA ALA A 14 36.76 2.27 1.52
C ALA A 14 35.50 2.85 0.83
N ASN A 15 35.71 3.69 -0.18
CA ASN A 15 34.62 4.31 -0.94
C ASN A 15 33.64 3.26 -1.47
N GLY A 16 32.34 3.55 -1.38
CA GLY A 16 31.27 2.68 -1.88
C GLY A 16 30.95 1.48 -0.97
N SER A 17 31.63 1.33 0.18
CA SER A 17 31.30 0.32 1.18
C SER A 17 30.33 0.85 2.23
N HIS A 18 29.42 -0.01 2.72
CA HIS A 18 28.45 0.31 3.78
C HIS A 18 27.61 1.57 3.49
N THR A 19 27.16 1.72 2.25
CA THR A 19 26.43 2.92 1.78
C THR A 19 25.09 3.15 2.47
N PHE A 20 24.57 2.16 3.20
CA PHE A 20 23.41 2.30 4.09
C PHE A 20 23.69 3.13 5.36
N THR A 21 24.95 3.35 5.74
CA THR A 21 25.29 4.14 6.93
C THR A 21 25.03 5.61 6.66
N ALA A 22 24.15 6.20 7.45
CA ALA A 22 23.69 7.57 7.30
C ALA A 22 24.37 8.50 8.30
N LYS A 23 24.73 9.71 7.87
CA LYS A 23 25.04 10.81 8.78
C LYS A 23 23.78 11.60 9.05
N LEU A 24 23.48 11.85 10.32
CA LEU A 24 22.35 12.68 10.76
C LEU A 24 22.87 14.03 11.27
N ASP A 25 22.39 15.11 10.67
CA ASP A 25 22.58 16.48 11.15
C ASP A 25 21.27 16.93 11.80
N ILE A 26 21.30 17.14 13.11
CA ILE A 26 20.13 17.44 13.95
C ILE A 26 20.27 18.85 14.52
N GLY A 27 19.32 19.73 14.19
CA GLY A 27 19.36 21.14 14.57
C GLY A 27 20.30 21.98 13.69
N GLU A 28 20.34 23.27 13.98
CA GLU A 28 21.16 24.26 13.27
C GLU A 28 21.89 25.17 14.30
N GLY A 29 22.97 25.82 13.88
CA GLY A 29 23.76 26.72 14.73
C GLY A 29 24.30 26.04 15.99
N ASP A 30 24.20 26.72 17.14
CA ASP A 30 24.74 26.24 18.42
C ASP A 30 24.03 25.00 18.97
N SER A 31 22.85 24.67 18.44
CA SER A 31 22.09 23.45 18.79
C SER A 31 22.45 22.24 17.92
N GLN A 32 23.23 22.46 16.85
CA GLN A 32 23.58 21.43 15.89
C GLN A 32 24.38 20.32 16.57
N ARG A 33 23.94 19.09 16.34
CA ARG A 33 24.67 17.88 16.71
C ARG A 33 24.66 16.90 15.55
N SER A 34 25.68 16.06 15.52
CA SER A 34 25.78 14.97 14.57
C SER A 34 25.48 13.65 15.28
N CYS A 35 24.79 12.77 14.58
CA CYS A 35 24.65 11.35 14.91
C CYS A 35 24.92 10.51 13.66
N THR A 36 24.97 9.21 13.84
CA THR A 36 25.01 8.23 12.76
C THR A 36 23.71 7.41 12.79
N GLY A 37 23.34 6.80 11.67
CA GLY A 37 22.21 5.89 11.56
C GLY A 37 22.44 4.82 10.50
N SER A 38 21.49 3.91 10.35
CA SER A 38 21.51 2.89 9.30
C SER A 38 20.20 2.85 8.54
N LEU A 39 20.26 2.94 7.21
CA LEU A 39 19.11 2.72 6.34
C LEU A 39 18.67 1.25 6.47
N VAL A 40 17.52 1.00 7.10
CA VAL A 40 16.93 -0.35 7.29
C VAL A 40 15.72 -0.59 6.37
N ASP A 41 15.29 0.47 5.69
CA ASP A 41 14.25 0.46 4.68
C ASP A 41 14.45 1.68 3.77
N ALA A 42 13.98 1.67 2.51
CA ALA A 42 14.15 2.79 1.59
C ALA A 42 13.69 4.14 2.19
N GLN A 43 12.72 4.16 3.09
CA GLN A 43 12.26 5.39 3.74
C GLN A 43 12.53 5.44 5.26
N TRP A 44 13.32 4.52 5.83
CA TRP A 44 13.57 4.50 7.27
C TRP A 44 15.03 4.26 7.64
N ILE A 45 15.50 5.09 8.56
CA ILE A 45 16.77 4.96 9.25
C ILE A 45 16.52 4.45 10.66
N LEU A 46 17.28 3.46 11.09
CA LEU A 46 17.38 3.06 12.49
C LEU A 46 18.58 3.76 13.14
N THR A 47 18.36 4.39 14.29
CA THR A 47 19.37 5.15 15.04
C THR A 47 19.02 5.20 16.53
N ALA A 48 19.85 5.85 17.35
CA ALA A 48 19.62 5.99 18.78
C ALA A 48 18.56 7.06 19.05
N SER A 49 17.65 6.78 19.99
CA SER A 49 16.61 7.72 20.45
C SER A 49 17.26 8.97 21.08
N SER A 50 18.36 8.75 21.79
CA SER A 50 19.18 9.76 22.46
C SER A 50 19.73 10.85 21.54
N CYS A 51 19.85 10.59 20.24
CA CYS A 51 20.20 11.59 19.24
C CYS A 51 19.18 12.74 19.17
N PHE A 52 17.91 12.46 19.45
CA PHE A 52 16.80 13.42 19.36
C PHE A 52 16.36 13.95 20.73
N ALA A 53 16.98 13.48 21.82
CA ALA A 53 16.63 13.91 23.16
C ALA A 53 16.98 15.39 23.40
N ALA A 54 16.02 16.13 23.96
CA ALA A 54 16.25 17.50 24.40
C ALA A 54 17.13 17.54 25.66
N ALA A 55 17.88 18.62 25.85
CA ALA A 55 18.72 18.78 27.03
C ALA A 55 17.88 18.70 28.32
N GLY A 56 18.32 17.89 29.28
CA GLY A 56 17.62 17.68 30.56
C GLY A 56 16.38 16.76 30.48
N GLN A 57 16.07 16.19 29.32
CA GLN A 57 15.04 15.15 29.17
C GLN A 57 15.66 13.75 29.19
N PRO A 58 14.86 12.69 29.43
CA PRO A 58 15.32 11.31 29.25
C PRO A 58 15.91 11.09 27.86
N SER A 59 16.96 10.28 27.78
CA SER A 59 17.58 9.90 26.50
C SER A 59 16.67 9.03 25.63
N PHE A 60 15.75 8.29 26.24
CA PHE A 60 14.70 7.53 25.56
C PHE A 60 13.53 7.23 26.53
N PRO A 61 12.32 6.96 26.02
CA PRO A 61 11.90 7.21 24.64
C PRO A 61 11.78 8.71 24.34
N VAL A 62 12.15 9.13 23.14
CA VAL A 62 11.75 10.46 22.63
C VAL A 62 10.30 10.43 22.14
N PRO A 63 9.59 11.58 22.13
CA PRO A 63 8.23 11.64 21.60
C PRO A 63 8.14 11.19 20.13
N ASN A 64 7.09 10.42 19.80
CA ASN A 64 6.79 10.07 18.40
C ASN A 64 6.26 11.30 17.64
N GLY A 65 6.42 11.31 16.32
CA GLY A 65 6.00 12.39 15.43
C GLY A 65 7.19 13.15 14.83
N ALA A 66 6.97 14.40 14.40
CA ALA A 66 8.05 15.18 13.78
C ALA A 66 9.21 15.42 14.76
N PRO A 67 10.48 15.33 14.31
CA PRO A 67 11.63 15.72 15.13
C PRO A 67 11.46 17.16 15.65
N ALA A 68 11.79 17.38 16.94
CA ALA A 68 11.72 18.71 17.54
C ALA A 68 12.69 19.73 16.90
N LEU A 69 13.80 19.22 16.34
CA LEU A 69 14.77 19.98 15.58
C LEU A 69 14.82 19.45 14.16
N LYS A 70 14.87 20.37 13.19
CA LYS A 70 15.06 20.01 11.78
C LYS A 70 16.26 19.08 11.65
N THR A 71 16.05 17.96 10.95
CA THR A 71 17.04 16.90 10.84
C THR A 71 17.20 16.51 9.39
N THR A 72 18.44 16.41 8.92
CA THR A 72 18.75 15.87 7.59
C THR A 72 19.61 14.63 7.71
N ALA A 73 19.38 13.68 6.83
CA ALA A 73 20.14 12.46 6.70
C ALA A 73 20.90 12.46 5.37
N THR A 74 22.21 12.23 5.43
CA THR A 74 23.06 12.00 4.27
C THR A 74 23.33 10.50 4.16
N ILE A 75 22.87 9.86 3.08
CA ILE A 75 22.95 8.41 2.86
C ILE A 75 23.67 8.14 1.54
N GLY A 76 24.48 7.07 1.49
CA GLY A 76 25.20 6.66 0.29
C GLY A 76 26.58 7.25 0.11
N ARG A 77 27.14 7.92 1.13
CA ARG A 77 28.42 8.61 1.06
C ARG A 77 29.40 8.09 2.09
N THR A 78 30.43 7.38 1.67
CA THR A 78 31.57 7.08 2.56
C THR A 78 32.42 8.33 2.82
N ASP A 79 32.47 9.25 1.86
CA ASP A 79 33.11 10.57 1.96
C ASP A 79 32.03 11.65 1.81
N LEU A 80 31.84 12.45 2.85
CA LEU A 80 30.79 13.47 2.92
C LEU A 80 31.07 14.65 1.98
N THR A 81 32.30 14.78 1.48
CA THR A 81 32.66 15.77 0.44
C THR A 81 32.19 15.36 -0.96
N ASP A 82 31.80 14.09 -1.13
CA ASP A 82 31.20 13.60 -2.38
C ASP A 82 29.75 14.09 -2.55
N THR A 83 29.26 14.00 -3.77
CA THR A 83 27.90 14.32 -4.19
C THR A 83 27.02 13.08 -4.38
N ALA A 84 27.60 11.87 -4.39
CA ALA A 84 26.89 10.60 -4.51
C ALA A 84 25.78 10.42 -3.43
N GLY A 85 24.83 9.51 -3.67
CA GLY A 85 23.77 9.21 -2.69
C GLY A 85 22.69 10.30 -2.59
N LYS A 86 22.13 10.50 -1.40
CA LYS A 86 21.00 11.41 -1.16
C LYS A 86 21.15 12.15 0.17
N VAL A 87 20.69 13.41 0.18
CA VAL A 87 20.45 14.18 1.41
C VAL A 87 18.94 14.37 1.52
N VAL A 88 18.34 13.88 2.61
CA VAL A 88 16.88 13.83 2.78
C VAL A 88 16.51 14.27 4.19
N GLU A 89 15.45 15.06 4.32
CA GLU A 89 14.92 15.46 5.63
C GLU A 89 14.29 14.26 6.36
N VAL A 90 14.41 14.25 7.69
CA VAL A 90 13.68 13.31 8.56
C VAL A 90 12.39 13.98 9.03
N THR A 91 11.26 13.35 8.75
CA THR A 91 9.92 13.94 8.98
C THR A 91 9.15 13.31 10.13
N GLU A 92 9.54 12.12 10.58
CA GLU A 92 8.79 11.37 11.60
C GLU A 92 9.76 10.48 12.40
N LEU A 93 9.54 10.41 13.71
CA LEU A 93 10.23 9.55 14.66
C LEU A 93 9.23 8.56 15.25
N VAL A 94 9.62 7.29 15.31
CA VAL A 94 8.91 6.24 16.03
C VAL A 94 9.89 5.56 17.00
N SER A 95 9.80 5.90 18.28
CA SER A 95 10.73 5.44 19.32
C SER A 95 10.30 4.07 19.86
N ARG A 96 11.29 3.22 20.15
CA ARG A 96 11.12 2.12 21.12
C ARG A 96 10.97 2.70 22.52
N THR A 97 10.24 2.00 23.38
CA THR A 97 9.98 2.40 24.77
C THR A 97 10.87 1.67 25.78
N ASP A 98 11.46 0.54 25.38
CA ASP A 98 12.25 -0.35 26.23
C ASP A 98 13.78 -0.21 26.05
N ARG A 99 14.24 0.52 25.03
CA ARG A 99 15.66 0.68 24.69
C ARG A 99 15.93 1.96 23.91
N ASP A 100 17.19 2.41 23.91
CA ASP A 100 17.65 3.60 23.20
C ASP A 100 17.68 3.35 21.69
N LEU A 101 16.50 3.48 21.05
CA LEU A 101 16.32 3.20 19.63
C LEU A 101 15.12 3.95 19.05
N VAL A 102 15.27 4.47 17.83
CA VAL A 102 14.22 5.16 17.10
C VAL A 102 14.32 4.85 15.60
N MET A 103 13.16 4.69 14.98
CA MET A 103 13.00 4.67 13.51
C MET A 103 12.73 6.10 13.05
N ALA A 104 13.58 6.63 12.18
CA ALA A 104 13.52 7.97 11.61
C ALA A 104 13.09 7.88 10.14
N LYS A 105 11.90 8.40 9.82
CA LYS A 105 11.32 8.38 8.48
C LYS A 105 11.90 9.49 7.62
N LEU A 106 12.30 9.13 6.40
CA LEU A 106 12.77 10.07 5.39
C LEU A 106 11.59 10.74 4.67
N ALA A 107 11.73 12.01 4.28
CA ALA A 107 10.70 12.75 3.53
C ALA A 107 10.36 12.10 2.19
N GLN A 108 11.32 11.37 1.60
CA GLN A 108 11.16 10.60 0.37
C GLN A 108 11.98 9.31 0.45
N PRO A 109 11.55 8.24 -0.24
CA PRO A 109 12.34 7.01 -0.35
C PRO A 109 13.70 7.24 -1.00
N VAL A 110 14.72 6.57 -0.49
CA VAL A 110 16.07 6.49 -1.03
C VAL A 110 16.19 5.20 -1.83
N VAL A 111 16.08 5.32 -3.15
CA VAL A 111 16.24 4.22 -4.10
C VAL A 111 17.70 4.07 -4.55
N GLY A 112 18.09 2.86 -4.96
CA GLY A 112 19.44 2.56 -5.46
C GLY A 112 20.50 2.33 -4.37
N ILE A 113 20.15 2.47 -3.09
CA ILE A 113 21.00 2.11 -1.95
C ILE A 113 20.32 0.96 -1.21
N ALA A 114 20.99 -0.19 -1.13
CA ALA A 114 20.45 -1.35 -0.44
C ALA A 114 20.41 -1.11 1.08
N PRO A 115 19.24 -1.24 1.75
CA PRO A 115 19.17 -1.19 3.20
C PRO A 115 19.90 -2.36 3.86
N VAL A 116 20.38 -2.16 5.09
CA VAL A 116 21.00 -3.23 5.88
C VAL A 116 19.90 -4.07 6.57
N PRO A 117 19.88 -5.40 6.38
CA PRO A 117 18.98 -6.27 7.12
C PRO A 117 19.38 -6.36 8.59
N LEU A 118 18.40 -6.53 9.48
CA LEU A 118 18.68 -6.80 10.89
C LEU A 118 19.23 -8.22 11.07
N ALA A 119 20.09 -8.40 12.06
CA ALA A 119 20.45 -9.73 12.53
C ALA A 119 19.22 -10.47 13.06
N ASP A 120 19.22 -11.80 12.98
CA ASP A 120 18.12 -12.66 13.45
C ASP A 120 18.43 -13.35 14.80
N SER A 121 19.59 -13.01 15.39
CA SER A 121 20.12 -13.63 16.59
C SER A 121 20.98 -12.65 17.37
N ALA A 122 20.87 -12.69 18.69
CA ALA A 122 21.60 -11.82 19.59
C ALA A 122 23.13 -11.92 19.38
N PRO A 123 23.87 -10.81 19.53
CA PRO A 123 25.32 -10.88 19.70
C PRO A 123 25.71 -11.75 20.88
N VAL A 124 26.80 -12.49 20.77
CA VAL A 124 27.29 -13.40 21.83
C VAL A 124 28.67 -12.99 22.34
N ALA A 125 28.98 -13.26 23.61
CA ALA A 125 30.28 -12.95 24.18
C ALA A 125 31.43 -13.57 23.37
N GLY A 126 32.46 -12.78 23.09
CA GLY A 126 33.60 -13.15 22.25
C GLY A 126 33.39 -12.89 20.75
N GLU A 127 32.16 -12.56 20.31
CA GLU A 127 31.90 -12.14 18.94
C GLU A 127 32.58 -10.80 18.63
N SER A 128 33.14 -10.67 17.43
CA SER A 128 33.69 -9.41 16.92
C SER A 128 32.67 -8.76 15.99
N LEU A 129 32.21 -7.56 16.36
CA LEU A 129 31.33 -6.74 15.52
C LEU A 129 32.12 -5.59 14.91
N ARG A 130 31.72 -5.12 13.72
CA ARG A 130 32.29 -3.94 13.07
C ARG A 130 31.45 -2.71 13.37
N ALA A 131 31.94 -1.83 14.23
CA ALA A 131 31.33 -0.54 14.54
C ALA A 131 31.70 0.51 13.49
N LEU A 132 30.73 1.28 12.99
CA LEU A 132 30.95 2.35 11.99
C LEU A 132 30.29 3.66 12.43
N GLY A 133 30.89 4.79 12.06
CA GLY A 133 30.28 6.10 12.27
C GLY A 133 30.98 7.28 11.62
N TYR A 134 30.33 8.44 11.70
CA TYR A 134 30.84 9.75 11.26
C TYR A 134 31.19 10.67 12.44
N GLY A 135 31.27 10.12 13.65
CA GLY A 135 31.65 10.83 14.86
C GLY A 135 33.13 11.17 14.91
N ARG A 136 33.59 11.65 16.06
CA ARG A 136 35.01 12.03 16.24
C ARG A 136 35.92 10.81 16.09
N THR A 137 37.11 11.03 15.53
CA THR A 137 38.19 10.04 15.67
C THR A 137 39.10 10.42 16.84
N ALA A 138 40.22 9.73 17.02
CA ALA A 138 41.25 10.15 17.98
C ALA A 138 41.89 11.51 17.61
N THR A 139 41.91 11.87 16.33
CA THR A 139 42.67 13.01 15.81
C THR A 139 41.82 14.09 15.15
N SER A 140 40.53 13.84 14.89
CA SER A 140 39.64 14.78 14.22
C SER A 140 38.34 15.01 14.99
N TRP A 141 37.98 16.30 15.12
CA TRP A 141 36.75 16.75 15.77
C TRP A 141 35.49 16.58 14.91
N VAL A 142 35.62 16.75 13.58
CA VAL A 142 34.55 16.55 12.59
C VAL A 142 35.18 15.86 11.38
N PRO A 143 35.15 14.53 11.30
CA PRO A 143 35.67 13.81 10.14
C PRO A 143 34.69 13.88 8.97
N ASP A 144 35.24 14.07 7.77
CA ASP A 144 34.46 14.02 6.53
C ASP A 144 34.25 12.59 6.01
N ARG A 145 34.86 11.58 6.65
CA ARG A 145 34.86 10.21 6.17
C ARG A 145 34.26 9.25 7.20
N LEU A 146 33.45 8.32 6.69
CA LEU A 146 33.01 7.16 7.45
C LEU A 146 34.24 6.39 7.91
N HIS A 147 34.29 6.08 9.18
CA HIS A 147 35.35 5.29 9.78
C HIS A 147 34.73 4.17 10.61
N GLY A 148 35.56 3.21 10.98
CA GLY A 148 35.10 2.16 11.87
C GLY A 148 36.18 1.20 12.28
N GLY A 149 35.79 0.22 13.10
CA GLY A 149 36.62 -0.93 13.36
C GLY A 149 35.96 -1.93 14.29
N SER A 150 36.71 -2.96 14.63
CA SER A 150 36.19 -4.07 15.42
C SER A 150 36.00 -3.72 16.89
N VAL A 151 34.89 -4.16 17.45
CA VAL A 151 34.60 -4.18 18.89
C VAL A 151 34.28 -5.61 19.30
N ALA A 152 34.75 -6.03 20.47
CA ALA A 152 34.49 -7.36 20.99
C ALA A 152 33.29 -7.33 21.93
N VAL A 153 32.33 -8.22 21.73
CA VAL A 153 31.18 -8.40 22.61
C VAL A 153 31.66 -9.01 23.93
N SER A 154 31.45 -8.29 25.04
CA SER A 154 31.85 -8.75 26.38
C SER A 154 30.68 -9.41 27.11
N ALA A 155 29.46 -8.90 26.94
CA ALA A 155 28.26 -9.46 27.53
C ALA A 155 26.99 -9.07 26.76
N THR A 156 25.98 -9.92 26.81
CA THR A 156 24.68 -9.70 26.14
C THR A 156 23.60 -9.60 27.20
N GLY A 157 22.94 -8.45 27.27
CA GLY A 157 21.78 -8.18 28.11
C GLY A 157 20.46 -8.43 27.36
N ALA A 158 19.33 -8.13 28.00
CA ALA A 158 18.01 -8.33 27.39
C ALA A 158 17.78 -7.43 26.16
N THR A 159 18.13 -6.14 26.25
CA THR A 159 17.93 -5.15 25.18
C THR A 159 19.24 -4.49 24.72
N THR A 160 20.35 -4.81 25.38
CA THR A 160 21.66 -4.19 25.18
C THR A 160 22.76 -5.21 24.99
N VAL A 161 23.88 -4.78 24.41
CA VAL A 161 25.13 -5.54 24.34
C VAL A 161 26.25 -4.67 24.88
N ALA A 162 27.03 -5.21 25.81
CA ALA A 162 28.27 -4.58 26.23
C ALA A 162 29.37 -4.96 25.26
N VAL A 163 30.11 -3.97 24.77
CA VAL A 163 31.25 -4.17 23.89
C VAL A 163 32.48 -3.47 24.46
N THR A 164 33.65 -3.98 24.13
CA THR A 164 34.92 -3.38 24.53
C THR A 164 35.89 -3.39 23.37
N ARG A 165 36.84 -2.46 23.40
CA ARG A 165 37.90 -2.36 22.41
C ARG A 165 39.19 -1.89 23.06
N ASP A 166 40.27 -2.59 22.76
CA ASP A 166 41.61 -2.14 23.11
C ASP A 166 42.00 -0.91 22.29
N GLY A 167 42.36 0.16 22.99
CA GLY A 167 42.87 1.39 22.41
C GLY A 167 41.85 2.52 22.30
N GLY A 168 40.58 2.28 22.00
CA GLY A 168 39.59 3.36 22.08
C GLY A 168 38.20 2.98 21.59
N ALA A 169 37.24 3.87 21.81
CA ALA A 169 35.82 3.55 21.88
C ALA A 169 35.00 4.17 20.73
N ILE A 170 33.68 4.05 20.85
CA ILE A 170 32.68 4.73 20.02
C ILE A 170 32.59 6.19 20.48
N CYS A 171 32.74 7.13 19.56
CA CYS A 171 32.94 8.53 19.90
C CYS A 171 31.67 9.37 19.72
N LYS A 172 31.68 10.59 20.27
CA LYS A 172 30.63 11.59 20.05
C LYS A 172 30.43 11.79 18.55
N GLY A 173 29.19 11.61 18.10
CA GLY A 173 28.79 11.64 16.69
C GLY A 173 28.60 10.25 16.05
N ASP A 174 29.16 9.20 16.65
CA ASP A 174 28.91 7.81 16.24
C ASP A 174 27.61 7.26 16.83
N ALA A 175 27.05 7.91 17.86
CA ALA A 175 25.78 7.52 18.45
C ALA A 175 24.72 7.28 17.37
N GLY A 176 24.02 6.16 17.47
CA GLY A 176 23.06 5.67 16.48
C GLY A 176 23.67 4.91 15.29
N GLY A 177 24.99 4.86 15.16
CA GLY A 177 25.69 4.12 14.11
C GLY A 177 25.60 2.60 14.27
N PRO A 178 25.89 1.85 13.20
CA PRO A 178 25.76 0.40 13.20
C PRO A 178 26.94 -0.32 13.85
N ALA A 179 26.63 -1.33 14.66
CA ALA A 179 27.51 -2.47 14.93
C ALA A 179 27.09 -3.65 14.04
N LEU A 180 27.96 -4.02 13.11
CA LEU A 180 27.66 -4.97 12.04
C LEU A 180 28.25 -6.35 12.32
N ARG A 181 27.47 -7.38 11.98
CA ARG A 181 27.90 -8.77 11.90
C ARG A 181 28.11 -9.16 10.44
N GLU A 182 29.25 -9.79 10.15
CA GLU A 182 29.45 -10.47 8.87
C GLU A 182 29.16 -11.98 9.06
N GLN A 183 28.16 -12.50 8.34
CA GLN A 183 27.73 -13.89 8.43
C GLN A 183 27.33 -14.39 7.04
N ASP A 184 27.90 -15.51 6.61
CA ASP A 184 27.62 -16.15 5.31
C ASP A 184 27.73 -15.19 4.10
N GLY A 185 28.71 -14.28 4.15
CA GLY A 185 28.92 -13.25 3.13
C GLY A 185 27.89 -12.11 3.13
N LYS A 186 27.00 -12.06 4.14
CA LYS A 186 26.04 -10.98 4.36
C LYS A 186 26.49 -10.09 5.51
N VAL A 187 26.16 -8.81 5.38
CA VAL A 187 26.33 -7.81 6.44
C VAL A 187 24.97 -7.61 7.10
N LEU A 188 24.90 -7.85 8.41
CA LEU A 188 23.69 -7.74 9.22
C LEU A 188 23.87 -6.65 10.29
N LEU A 189 22.83 -5.86 10.54
CA LEU A 189 22.79 -4.90 11.65
C LEU A 189 22.50 -5.64 12.94
N ALA A 190 23.53 -5.84 13.76
CA ALA A 190 23.45 -6.63 14.99
C ALA A 190 23.15 -5.76 16.23
N ALA A 191 23.62 -4.51 16.23
CA ALA A 191 23.31 -3.55 17.27
C ALA A 191 23.49 -2.09 16.79
N VAL A 192 23.04 -1.14 17.61
CA VAL A 192 23.13 0.32 17.37
C VAL A 192 23.88 1.01 18.51
N HIS A 193 24.82 1.89 18.18
CA HIS A 193 25.65 2.62 19.15
C HIS A 193 24.78 3.47 20.10
N SER A 194 24.82 3.21 21.41
CA SER A 194 24.02 3.96 22.39
C SER A 194 24.90 4.82 23.31
N ALA A 195 25.74 4.21 24.13
CA ALA A 195 26.54 4.92 25.13
C ALA A 195 28.00 4.46 25.12
N SER A 196 28.94 5.37 25.36
CA SER A 196 30.35 5.03 25.44
C SER A 196 31.11 5.99 26.35
N TRP A 197 32.13 5.46 27.03
CA TRP A 197 33.06 6.20 27.87
C TRP A 197 33.98 7.16 27.10
N GLN A 198 34.05 7.08 25.76
CA GLN A 198 34.85 8.00 24.93
C GLN A 198 36.37 7.83 25.06
N ALA A 199 36.87 6.66 25.48
CA ALA A 199 38.32 6.44 25.52
C ALA A 199 38.93 6.53 24.12
N GLY A 200 40.07 7.22 24.01
CA GLY A 200 40.77 7.39 22.73
C GLY A 200 40.08 8.34 21.73
N CYS A 201 38.96 8.97 22.09
CA CYS A 201 38.29 9.97 21.26
C CYS A 201 38.95 11.34 21.39
N PHE A 202 38.90 12.16 20.33
CA PHE A 202 39.47 13.51 20.34
C PHE A 202 38.92 14.35 21.51
N GLY A 203 39.83 14.87 22.33
CA GLY A 203 39.51 15.71 23.48
C GLY A 203 38.97 14.97 24.71
N SER A 204 39.25 13.66 24.82
CA SER A 204 38.91 12.83 25.98
C SER A 204 40.16 12.22 26.59
N ASP A 205 40.30 12.32 27.92
CA ASP A 205 41.37 11.67 28.70
C ASP A 205 40.92 10.33 29.31
N GLU A 206 39.72 9.85 28.95
CA GLU A 206 39.18 8.59 29.46
C GLU A 206 39.96 7.38 28.91
N THR A 207 40.07 6.32 29.72
CA THR A 207 40.80 5.11 29.36
C THR A 207 39.92 3.86 29.30
N ARG A 208 38.70 3.93 29.84
CA ARG A 208 37.71 2.84 29.75
C ARG A 208 37.19 2.70 28.31
N GLY A 209 37.58 1.62 27.65
CA GLY A 209 37.18 1.30 26.26
C GLY A 209 35.78 0.71 26.10
N ASP A 210 35.03 0.59 27.20
CA ASP A 210 33.72 -0.05 27.18
C ASP A 210 32.64 0.84 26.55
N ALA A 211 31.71 0.22 25.85
CA ALA A 211 30.53 0.84 25.30
C ALA A 211 29.30 -0.08 25.43
N VAL A 212 28.13 0.53 25.30
CA VAL A 212 26.83 -0.13 25.31
C VAL A 212 26.17 0.11 23.96
N GLU A 213 25.80 -1.00 23.36
CA GLU A 213 25.02 -1.07 22.12
C GLU A 213 23.58 -1.46 22.42
N THR A 214 22.65 -1.02 21.58
CA THR A 214 21.24 -1.43 21.61
C THR A 214 21.03 -2.61 20.65
N ARG A 215 20.50 -3.74 21.15
CA ARG A 215 20.22 -4.94 20.34
C ARG A 215 19.13 -4.72 19.31
N THR A 216 19.30 -5.32 18.13
CA THR A 216 18.34 -5.25 17.02
C THR A 216 17.73 -6.60 16.63
N ASP A 217 18.19 -7.72 17.18
CA ASP A 217 17.77 -9.07 16.74
C ASP A 217 16.30 -9.40 17.06
N ASP A 218 15.78 -8.87 18.15
CA ASP A 218 14.44 -9.14 18.69
C ASP A 218 13.40 -8.08 18.29
N ILE A 219 13.72 -7.19 17.34
CA ILE A 219 12.83 -6.09 16.92
C ILE A 219 12.43 -6.13 15.44
N VAL A 220 12.72 -7.22 14.72
CA VAL A 220 12.35 -7.38 13.29
C VAL A 220 10.86 -7.13 13.08
N ASP A 221 10.01 -7.63 13.97
CA ASP A 221 8.57 -7.42 13.94
C ASP A 221 8.20 -5.95 14.15
N TRP A 222 8.85 -5.27 15.09
CA TRP A 222 8.62 -3.85 15.34
C TRP A 222 9.06 -2.99 14.14
N VAL A 223 10.23 -3.28 13.54
CA VAL A 223 10.68 -2.58 12.32
C VAL A 223 9.69 -2.80 11.18
N THR A 224 9.23 -4.04 10.98
CA THR A 224 8.21 -4.38 9.97
C THR A 224 6.90 -3.64 10.22
N GLN A 225 6.48 -3.56 11.48
CA GLN A 225 5.29 -2.83 11.90
C GLN A 225 5.43 -1.32 11.65
N VAL A 226 6.57 -0.71 11.98
CA VAL A 226 6.81 0.71 11.73
C VAL A 226 6.78 1.01 10.23
N ARG A 227 7.47 0.20 9.41
CA ARG A 227 7.54 0.36 7.95
C ARG A 227 6.17 0.48 7.29
N GLY A 228 5.19 -0.32 7.74
CA GLY A 228 3.80 -0.20 7.29
C GLY A 228 3.62 -0.35 5.79
N LEU A 229 4.26 -1.37 5.20
CA LEU A 229 4.25 -1.58 3.75
C LEU A 229 2.81 -1.77 3.21
N PRO A 230 2.48 -1.17 2.06
CA PRO A 230 1.18 -1.37 1.39
C PRO A 230 0.94 -2.84 1.02
N LYS A 231 -0.27 -3.33 1.30
CA LYS A 231 -0.74 -4.69 1.01
C LYS A 231 -2.23 -4.68 0.63
N ASP A 232 -2.69 -5.78 0.04
CA ASP A 232 -4.10 -6.07 -0.24
C ASP A 232 -4.88 -4.90 -0.87
N PRO A 233 -4.46 -4.37 -2.04
CA PRO A 233 -5.13 -3.25 -2.65
C PRO A 233 -6.56 -3.56 -3.08
N ARG A 234 -7.39 -2.52 -3.09
CA ARG A 234 -8.64 -2.44 -3.85
C ARG A 234 -8.47 -1.38 -4.93
N VAL A 235 -9.01 -1.62 -6.12
CA VAL A 235 -8.88 -0.70 -7.25
C VAL A 235 -10.23 -0.15 -7.69
N ALA A 236 -10.19 1.05 -8.25
CA ALA A 236 -11.29 1.70 -8.94
C ALA A 236 -10.70 2.55 -10.09
N SER A 237 -11.51 2.87 -11.09
CA SER A 237 -11.14 3.75 -12.20
C SER A 237 -12.10 4.92 -12.32
N GLY A 238 -11.64 6.00 -12.91
CA GLY A 238 -12.42 7.21 -13.15
C GLY A 238 -11.54 8.39 -13.55
N ASP A 239 -12.08 9.41 -14.20
CA ASP A 239 -11.37 10.64 -14.55
C ASP A 239 -11.14 11.52 -13.31
N PHE A 240 -10.19 11.11 -12.48
CA PHE A 240 -9.89 11.82 -11.24
C PHE A 240 -9.25 13.19 -11.50
N ASN A 241 -8.59 13.38 -12.65
CA ASN A 241 -7.87 14.62 -12.93
C ASN A 241 -8.66 15.62 -13.80
N GLY A 242 -9.75 15.20 -14.42
CA GLY A 242 -10.65 16.02 -15.23
C GLY A 242 -10.15 16.27 -16.65
N ASP A 243 -9.27 15.43 -17.18
CA ASP A 243 -8.73 15.57 -18.53
C ASP A 243 -9.52 14.77 -19.60
N GLY A 244 -10.57 14.09 -19.18
CA GLY A 244 -11.44 13.21 -19.95
C GLY A 244 -10.76 11.91 -20.36
N LYS A 245 -9.77 11.45 -19.60
CA LYS A 245 -9.26 10.07 -19.62
C LYS A 245 -9.46 9.49 -18.25
N GLU A 246 -9.91 8.26 -18.21
CA GLU A 246 -10.03 7.53 -16.97
C GLU A 246 -8.63 7.27 -16.40
N ASP A 247 -8.55 7.32 -15.09
CA ASP A 247 -7.36 7.04 -14.30
C ASP A 247 -7.61 5.78 -13.47
N ILE A 248 -6.62 5.33 -12.70
CA ILE A 248 -6.75 4.21 -11.77
C ILE A 248 -6.35 4.65 -10.37
N ALA A 249 -7.12 4.27 -9.36
CA ALA A 249 -6.80 4.47 -7.96
C ALA A 249 -6.70 3.13 -7.23
N ALA A 250 -5.73 3.00 -6.32
CA ALA A 250 -5.51 1.81 -5.51
C ALA A 250 -5.45 2.16 -4.02
N PHE A 251 -6.39 1.61 -3.25
CA PHE A 251 -6.49 1.77 -1.81
C PHE A 251 -5.84 0.57 -1.10
N TYR A 252 -4.77 0.82 -0.36
CA TYR A 252 -3.96 -0.20 0.31
C TYR A 252 -4.19 -0.26 1.82
N ASN A 253 -4.01 -1.46 2.37
CA ASN A 253 -3.83 -1.68 3.80
C ASN A 253 -2.34 -1.60 4.17
N ASN A 254 -1.99 -0.81 5.17
CA ASN A 254 -0.62 -0.62 5.65
C ASN A 254 -0.40 -1.29 7.03
N GLY A 255 -1.38 -2.08 7.48
CA GLY A 255 -1.35 -2.81 8.75
C GLY A 255 -1.40 -1.91 9.99
N ALA A 256 -1.42 -2.54 11.16
CA ALA A 256 -1.41 -1.82 12.43
C ALA A 256 -0.02 -1.24 12.72
N GLY A 257 0.05 0.02 13.13
CA GLY A 257 1.26 0.63 13.68
C GLY A 257 1.56 0.14 15.10
N PRO A 258 2.73 0.49 15.67
CA PRO A 258 3.08 0.10 17.05
C PRO A 258 2.11 0.61 18.12
N ASP A 259 1.31 1.63 17.83
CA ASP A 259 0.24 2.13 18.69
C ASP A 259 -1.07 1.31 18.58
N GLY A 260 -1.05 0.22 17.81
CA GLY A 260 -2.19 -0.66 17.57
C GLY A 260 -3.22 -0.11 16.57
N LYS A 261 -3.02 1.09 16.01
CA LYS A 261 -3.95 1.67 15.05
C LYS A 261 -3.69 1.16 13.65
N ASN A 262 -4.76 0.80 12.93
CA ASN A 262 -4.67 0.41 11.53
C ASN A 262 -4.32 1.61 10.66
N ARG A 263 -3.53 1.37 9.61
CA ARG A 263 -3.13 2.40 8.66
C ARG A 263 -3.53 1.98 7.25
N SER A 264 -3.81 2.97 6.41
CA SER A 264 -4.12 2.80 4.99
C SER A 264 -3.55 3.93 4.16
N SER A 265 -3.43 3.69 2.87
CA SER A 265 -2.95 4.67 1.89
C SER A 265 -3.68 4.54 0.57
N LEU A 266 -3.77 5.63 -0.17
CA LEU A 266 -4.37 5.69 -1.49
C LEU A 266 -3.34 6.21 -2.49
N PHE A 267 -3.19 5.49 -3.59
CA PHE A 267 -2.34 5.87 -4.71
C PHE A 267 -3.19 6.06 -5.96
N ALA A 268 -2.88 7.10 -6.74
CA ALA A 268 -3.47 7.35 -8.05
C ALA A 268 -2.43 7.14 -9.15
N PHE A 269 -2.86 6.46 -10.22
CA PHE A 269 -2.14 6.22 -11.46
C PHE A 269 -2.87 7.04 -12.53
N TYR A 270 -2.30 8.18 -12.90
CA TYR A 270 -2.90 9.09 -13.88
C TYR A 270 -2.56 8.63 -15.30
N SER A 271 -3.57 8.53 -16.16
CA SER A 271 -3.38 8.18 -17.57
C SER A 271 -2.88 9.38 -18.36
N ASP A 272 -1.94 9.16 -19.28
CA ASP A 272 -1.53 10.16 -20.27
C ASP A 272 -2.11 9.91 -21.67
N GLY A 273 -2.95 8.88 -21.81
CA GLY A 273 -3.56 8.43 -23.06
C GLY A 273 -2.72 7.43 -23.85
N THR A 274 -1.46 7.24 -23.48
CA THR A 274 -0.58 6.21 -24.05
C THR A 274 -0.12 5.20 -23.01
N GLY A 275 -0.21 5.55 -21.72
CA GLY A 275 0.07 4.73 -20.56
C GLY A 275 -0.26 5.46 -19.27
N PHE A 276 0.45 5.13 -18.19
CA PHE A 276 0.25 5.72 -16.86
C PHE A 276 1.54 6.32 -16.31
N ALA A 277 1.41 7.45 -15.63
CA ALA A 277 2.49 8.02 -14.83
C ALA A 277 2.82 7.14 -13.61
N GLU A 278 3.99 7.39 -12.99
CA GLU A 278 4.33 6.76 -11.71
C GLU A 278 3.24 7.04 -10.65
N PRO A 279 2.88 6.05 -9.82
CA PRO A 279 1.80 6.21 -8.86
C PRO A 279 2.12 7.27 -7.82
N LYS A 280 1.17 8.19 -7.63
CA LYS A 280 1.27 9.25 -6.63
C LYS A 280 0.51 8.85 -5.37
N ARG A 281 1.15 8.90 -4.20
CA ARG A 281 0.45 8.78 -2.91
C ARG A 281 -0.39 10.04 -2.68
N VAL A 282 -1.70 9.93 -2.84
CA VAL A 282 -2.65 11.05 -2.76
C VAL A 282 -3.28 11.17 -1.37
N TRP A 283 -3.30 10.08 -0.59
CA TRP A 283 -3.77 10.11 0.80
C TRP A 283 -3.08 9.03 1.64
N ALA A 284 -2.96 9.29 2.93
CA ALA A 284 -2.58 8.32 3.95
C ALA A 284 -3.34 8.59 5.24
N SER A 285 -3.74 7.54 5.95
CA SER A 285 -4.50 7.64 7.19
C SER A 285 -3.70 8.35 8.28
N THR A 286 -4.32 9.34 8.94
CA THR A 286 -3.80 9.98 10.16
C THR A 286 -4.38 9.37 11.45
N GLY A 287 -5.28 8.39 11.33
CA GLY A 287 -5.93 7.67 12.44
C GLY A 287 -6.14 6.19 12.11
N SER A 288 -6.87 5.46 12.98
CA SER A 288 -7.07 4.01 12.85
C SER A 288 -8.07 3.66 11.73
N PHE A 289 -7.62 3.69 10.48
CA PHE A 289 -8.41 3.30 9.32
C PHE A 289 -7.96 1.91 8.83
N ASN A 290 -8.89 0.97 8.73
CA ASN A 290 -8.58 -0.39 8.30
C ASN A 290 -9.01 -0.63 6.85
N GLY A 291 -8.06 -0.75 5.92
CA GLY A 291 -8.38 -1.07 4.52
C GLY A 291 -9.14 -2.39 4.31
N ALA A 292 -9.00 -3.37 5.21
CA ALA A 292 -9.79 -4.60 5.13
C ALA A 292 -11.29 -4.36 5.40
N ALA A 293 -11.64 -3.29 6.12
CA ALA A 293 -12.99 -2.86 6.44
C ALA A 293 -13.61 -1.90 5.39
N ALA A 294 -12.86 -1.59 4.32
CA ALA A 294 -13.31 -0.71 3.24
C ALA A 294 -13.87 -1.51 2.05
N LYS A 295 -14.85 -0.95 1.34
CA LYS A 295 -15.26 -1.34 -0.02
C LYS A 295 -15.27 -0.07 -0.86
N LEU A 296 -14.49 -0.07 -1.95
CA LEU A 296 -14.18 1.11 -2.76
C LEU A 296 -15.08 1.16 -4.00
N THR A 297 -15.54 2.36 -4.35
CA THR A 297 -16.17 2.71 -5.63
C THR A 297 -15.66 4.07 -6.10
N SER A 298 -15.94 4.44 -7.34
CA SER A 298 -15.59 5.73 -7.95
C SER A 298 -16.75 6.30 -8.76
N GLY A 299 -16.77 7.61 -8.96
CA GLY A 299 -17.76 8.30 -9.79
C GLY A 299 -17.85 9.77 -9.44
N ASP A 300 -18.42 10.60 -10.31
CA ASP A 300 -18.63 12.03 -10.10
C ASP A 300 -19.80 12.28 -9.15
N TYR A 301 -19.57 12.02 -7.87
CA TYR A 301 -20.59 12.19 -6.84
C TYR A 301 -20.96 13.66 -6.63
N ASN A 302 -20.12 14.61 -7.03
CA ASN A 302 -20.33 16.03 -6.75
C ASN A 302 -20.84 16.83 -7.97
N GLY A 303 -20.74 16.26 -9.18
CA GLY A 303 -21.21 16.83 -10.44
C GLY A 303 -20.27 17.87 -11.04
N ASP A 304 -18.96 17.83 -10.72
CA ASP A 304 -17.97 18.80 -11.22
C ASP A 304 -17.16 18.30 -12.43
N GLY A 305 -17.53 17.13 -12.97
CA GLY A 305 -16.89 16.49 -14.10
C GLY A 305 -15.55 15.84 -13.76
N LYS A 306 -15.24 15.63 -12.48
CA LYS A 306 -14.14 14.77 -12.02
C LYS A 306 -14.71 13.65 -11.18
N ASP A 307 -14.20 12.45 -11.41
CA ASP A 307 -14.58 11.34 -10.56
C ASP A 307 -13.99 11.50 -9.16
N ASP A 308 -14.79 11.10 -8.18
CA ASP A 308 -14.44 11.02 -6.77
C ASP A 308 -14.23 9.55 -6.38
N LEU A 309 -13.83 9.32 -5.12
CA LEU A 309 -13.79 7.97 -4.55
C LEU A 309 -14.72 7.86 -3.34
N SER A 310 -15.49 6.79 -3.27
CA SER A 310 -16.33 6.45 -2.12
C SER A 310 -15.82 5.19 -1.44
N VAL A 311 -15.88 5.18 -0.11
CA VAL A 311 -15.59 4.00 0.71
C VAL A 311 -16.78 3.70 1.61
N LEU A 312 -17.46 2.58 1.34
CA LEU A 312 -18.38 1.97 2.29
C LEU A 312 -17.57 1.23 3.36
N TYR A 313 -17.61 1.74 4.59
CA TYR A 313 -16.71 1.37 5.68
C TYR A 313 -17.45 0.71 6.85
N ASN A 314 -16.91 -0.40 7.35
CA ASN A 314 -17.36 -1.02 8.60
C ASN A 314 -16.83 -0.22 9.81
N SER A 315 -17.70 0.59 10.42
CA SER A 315 -17.37 1.40 11.60
C SER A 315 -17.59 0.65 12.92
N GLY A 316 -17.80 -0.66 12.86
CA GLY A 316 -18.00 -1.51 14.02
C GLY A 316 -19.46 -1.60 14.45
N GLN A 317 -19.69 -1.54 15.76
CA GLN A 317 -21.03 -1.61 16.35
C GLN A 317 -21.25 -0.45 17.32
N ALA A 318 -22.48 0.06 17.33
CA ALA A 318 -22.93 1.01 18.35
C ALA A 318 -23.12 0.31 19.71
N ALA A 319 -23.30 1.10 20.77
CA ALA A 319 -23.48 0.58 22.13
C ALA A 319 -24.70 -0.34 22.28
N ASP A 320 -25.70 -0.23 21.40
CA ASP A 320 -26.89 -1.09 21.36
C ASP A 320 -26.67 -2.38 20.54
N GLY A 321 -25.44 -2.64 20.10
CA GLY A 321 -25.04 -3.83 19.34
C GLY A 321 -25.35 -3.77 17.85
N LYS A 322 -25.97 -2.70 17.35
CA LYS A 322 -26.25 -2.55 15.90
C LYS A 322 -24.97 -2.27 15.14
N HIS A 323 -24.86 -2.86 13.95
CA HIS A 323 -23.77 -2.56 13.02
C HIS A 323 -23.83 -1.09 12.57
N VAL A 324 -22.66 -0.45 12.52
CA VAL A 324 -22.50 0.91 12.00
C VAL A 324 -21.72 0.85 10.70
N THR A 325 -22.37 1.25 9.62
CA THR A 325 -21.74 1.41 8.31
C THR A 325 -21.70 2.89 7.96
N THR A 326 -20.57 3.34 7.43
CA THR A 326 -20.32 4.74 7.10
C THR A 326 -19.85 4.84 5.65
N VAL A 327 -20.29 5.86 4.92
CA VAL A 327 -19.70 6.21 3.63
C VAL A 327 -18.76 7.39 3.85
N PHE A 328 -17.50 7.20 3.45
CA PHE A 328 -16.52 8.27 3.34
C PHE A 328 -16.30 8.59 1.87
N THR A 329 -16.40 9.87 1.51
CA THR A 329 -16.10 10.34 0.15
C THR A 329 -14.79 11.13 0.16
N TYR A 330 -13.94 10.82 -0.79
CA TYR A 330 -12.70 11.51 -1.08
C TYR A 330 -12.95 12.29 -2.38
N THR A 331 -13.25 13.58 -2.23
CA THR A 331 -13.51 14.45 -3.38
C THR A 331 -12.22 14.74 -4.12
N SER A 332 -12.19 14.52 -5.43
CA SER A 332 -11.06 14.90 -6.25
C SER A 332 -10.96 16.41 -6.42
N ASN A 333 -9.73 16.91 -6.53
CA ASN A 333 -9.46 18.31 -6.88
C ASN A 333 -8.64 18.45 -8.18
N GLY A 334 -8.54 17.38 -8.97
CA GLY A 334 -7.78 17.35 -10.21
C GLY A 334 -6.27 17.07 -10.05
N THR A 335 -5.71 17.29 -8.86
CA THR A 335 -4.28 17.04 -8.58
C THR A 335 -4.04 16.04 -7.43
N GLY A 336 -5.13 15.57 -6.84
CA GLY A 336 -5.20 14.67 -5.70
C GLY A 336 -6.61 14.69 -5.12
N PHE A 337 -6.75 14.25 -3.87
CA PHE A 337 -8.05 14.15 -3.19
C PHE A 337 -8.07 14.98 -1.91
N ALA A 338 -9.24 15.49 -1.57
CA ALA A 338 -9.50 16.07 -0.26
C ALA A 338 -9.42 15.00 0.85
N ALA A 339 -9.29 15.45 2.09
CA ALA A 339 -9.42 14.55 3.24
C ALA A 339 -10.82 13.91 3.24
N PRO A 340 -10.94 12.62 3.64
CA PRO A 340 -12.22 11.90 3.59
C PRO A 340 -13.29 12.61 4.42
N LYS A 341 -14.40 12.95 3.77
CA LYS A 341 -15.60 13.47 4.43
C LYS A 341 -16.53 12.29 4.71
N GLN A 342 -17.03 12.19 5.94
CA GLN A 342 -18.17 11.32 6.23
C GLN A 342 -19.41 11.92 5.56
N THR A 343 -19.88 11.30 4.49
CA THR A 343 -21.03 11.77 3.70
C THR A 343 -22.33 11.01 4.01
N TRP A 344 -22.23 9.88 4.72
CA TRP A 344 -23.37 9.19 5.29
C TRP A 344 -22.94 8.27 6.43
N ALA A 345 -23.83 8.03 7.40
CA ALA A 345 -23.68 7.00 8.42
C ALA A 345 -25.04 6.37 8.74
N SER A 346 -25.04 5.04 8.93
CA SER A 346 -26.26 4.30 9.22
C SER A 346 -26.88 4.68 10.56
N SER A 347 -28.17 5.01 10.57
CA SER A 347 -28.98 5.22 11.78
C SER A 347 -29.58 3.93 12.38
N GLY A 348 -29.42 2.81 11.67
CA GLY A 348 -29.87 1.47 12.08
C GLY A 348 -28.82 0.40 11.74
N SER A 349 -29.18 -0.89 11.85
CA SER A 349 -28.24 -2.00 11.67
C SER A 349 -27.96 -2.34 10.20
N PHE A 350 -27.57 -1.35 9.40
CA PHE A 350 -27.08 -1.58 8.04
C PHE A 350 -25.71 -2.26 8.14
N ASP A 351 -25.61 -3.49 7.64
CA ASP A 351 -24.45 -4.34 7.84
C ASP A 351 -23.51 -4.31 6.64
N TRP A 352 -22.35 -3.70 6.83
CA TRP A 352 -21.29 -3.65 5.82
C TRP A 352 -20.95 -5.04 5.27
N SER A 353 -20.94 -6.09 6.08
CA SER A 353 -20.56 -7.45 5.64
C SER A 353 -21.55 -8.03 4.63
N LYS A 354 -22.79 -7.54 4.63
CA LYS A 354 -23.89 -7.95 3.74
C LYS A 354 -23.99 -7.13 2.46
N SER A 355 -23.05 -6.21 2.23
CA SER A 355 -23.14 -5.20 1.17
C SER A 355 -22.19 -5.50 0.00
N LYS A 356 -22.62 -5.25 -1.24
CA LYS A 356 -21.75 -5.20 -2.43
C LYS A 356 -22.04 -3.89 -3.17
N PRO A 357 -21.25 -2.82 -2.91
CA PRO A 357 -21.48 -1.52 -3.51
C PRO A 357 -21.00 -1.46 -4.96
N VAL A 358 -21.71 -0.70 -5.78
CA VAL A 358 -21.34 -0.21 -7.11
C VAL A 358 -21.80 1.25 -7.22
N SER A 359 -21.33 1.95 -8.24
CA SER A 359 -21.63 3.36 -8.49
C SER A 359 -22.06 3.60 -9.93
N GLY A 360 -22.87 4.64 -10.12
CA GLY A 360 -23.35 5.10 -11.43
C GLY A 360 -24.49 6.10 -11.26
N ASP A 361 -24.82 6.87 -12.30
CA ASP A 361 -25.95 7.80 -12.34
C ASP A 361 -27.26 7.04 -12.57
N TYR A 362 -27.76 6.41 -11.50
CA TYR A 362 -29.00 5.64 -11.55
C TYR A 362 -30.23 6.52 -11.79
N ASN A 363 -30.15 7.82 -11.48
CA ASN A 363 -31.31 8.72 -11.48
C ASN A 363 -31.36 9.67 -12.69
N GLY A 364 -30.25 9.82 -13.41
CA GLY A 364 -30.11 10.62 -14.64
C GLY A 364 -29.93 12.11 -14.37
N ASP A 365 -29.42 12.50 -13.19
CA ASP A 365 -29.21 13.91 -12.82
C ASP A 365 -27.78 14.41 -13.06
N GLY A 366 -26.93 13.58 -13.67
CA GLY A 366 -25.54 13.86 -14.00
C GLY A 366 -24.59 13.81 -12.80
N LYS A 367 -25.02 13.28 -11.66
CA LYS A 367 -24.14 12.87 -10.56
C LYS A 367 -24.21 11.37 -10.40
N ASP A 368 -23.06 10.76 -10.12
CA ASP A 368 -23.08 9.36 -9.73
C ASP A 368 -23.72 9.18 -8.36
N ASP A 369 -24.40 8.06 -8.21
CA ASP A 369 -25.02 7.57 -7.00
C ASP A 369 -24.27 6.31 -6.50
N LEU A 370 -24.67 5.78 -5.34
CA LEU A 370 -24.27 4.43 -4.92
C LEU A 370 -25.46 3.48 -4.95
N ALA A 371 -25.25 2.27 -5.48
CA ALA A 371 -26.15 1.15 -5.27
C ALA A 371 -25.47 0.05 -4.46
N VAL A 372 -26.21 -0.59 -3.56
CA VAL A 372 -25.72 -1.69 -2.73
C VAL A 372 -26.61 -2.91 -2.91
N LEU A 373 -26.09 -3.94 -3.56
CA LEU A 373 -26.71 -5.26 -3.53
C LEU A 373 -26.49 -5.86 -2.13
N TYR A 374 -27.58 -6.14 -1.43
CA TYR A 374 -27.60 -6.41 0.01
C TYR A 374 -28.21 -7.77 0.34
N ASN A 375 -27.60 -8.48 1.28
CA ASN A 375 -28.12 -9.74 1.82
C ASN A 375 -29.25 -9.49 2.84
N GLY A 376 -30.50 -9.70 2.43
CA GLY A 376 -31.68 -9.60 3.28
C GLY A 376 -31.89 -10.79 4.21
N GLY A 377 -31.06 -11.82 4.12
CA GLY A 377 -31.20 -13.07 4.87
C GLY A 377 -32.10 -14.07 4.15
N GLN A 378 -32.96 -14.74 4.91
CA GLN A 378 -33.90 -15.73 4.38
C GLN A 378 -35.32 -15.42 4.84
N ALA A 379 -36.28 -15.62 3.94
CA ALA A 379 -37.70 -15.59 4.26
C ALA A 379 -38.11 -16.85 5.04
N ASN A 380 -39.32 -16.83 5.62
CA ASN A 380 -39.85 -17.95 6.41
C ASN A 380 -39.97 -19.28 5.63
N ASP A 381 -40.07 -19.21 4.30
CA ASP A 381 -40.10 -20.37 3.41
C ASP A 381 -38.69 -20.87 3.01
N GLY A 382 -37.64 -20.33 3.64
CA GLY A 382 -36.24 -20.71 3.44
C GLY A 382 -35.59 -20.08 2.21
N LYS A 383 -36.33 -19.29 1.40
CA LYS A 383 -35.77 -18.62 0.23
C LYS A 383 -34.83 -17.48 0.64
N HIS A 384 -33.72 -17.35 -0.07
CA HIS A 384 -32.83 -16.20 0.09
C HIS A 384 -33.53 -14.92 -0.35
N VAL A 385 -33.37 -13.86 0.44
CA VAL A 385 -33.87 -12.52 0.13
C VAL A 385 -32.68 -11.63 -0.17
N SER A 386 -32.67 -11.03 -1.36
CA SER A 386 -31.71 -10.01 -1.75
C SER A 386 -32.44 -8.68 -1.97
N LEU A 387 -31.78 -7.59 -1.64
CA LEU A 387 -32.28 -6.23 -1.88
C LEU A 387 -31.24 -5.44 -2.68
N ALA A 388 -31.69 -4.40 -3.37
CA ALA A 388 -30.81 -3.33 -3.83
C ALA A 388 -31.22 -2.05 -3.10
N PHE A 389 -30.26 -1.39 -2.48
CA PHE A 389 -30.43 -0.05 -1.93
C PHE A 389 -29.80 0.97 -2.88
N THR A 390 -30.42 2.14 -3.03
CA THR A 390 -29.83 3.29 -3.72
C THR A 390 -29.59 4.42 -2.72
N PHE A 391 -28.42 5.05 -2.82
CA PHE A 391 -28.01 6.22 -2.06
C PHE A 391 -27.82 7.35 -3.07
N THR A 392 -28.85 8.17 -3.23
CA THR A 392 -28.78 9.30 -4.16
C THR A 392 -27.80 10.34 -3.66
N SER A 393 -26.87 10.78 -4.50
CA SER A 393 -25.97 11.89 -4.20
C SER A 393 -26.72 13.21 -4.22
N THR A 394 -26.35 14.10 -3.31
CA THR A 394 -26.83 15.50 -3.27
C THR A 394 -25.79 16.49 -3.80
N GLY A 395 -24.65 15.98 -4.26
CA GLY A 395 -23.47 16.77 -4.62
C GLY A 395 -22.53 17.05 -3.43
N SER A 396 -23.03 16.98 -2.20
CA SER A 396 -22.19 17.13 -0.99
C SER A 396 -22.21 15.93 -0.07
N ASP A 397 -23.33 15.21 -0.01
CA ASP A 397 -23.60 14.08 0.89
C ASP A 397 -24.48 13.04 0.19
N PHE A 398 -24.59 11.84 0.77
CA PHE A 398 -25.54 10.83 0.28
C PHE A 398 -26.82 10.86 1.11
N ASN A 399 -27.97 10.81 0.43
CA ASN A 399 -29.25 10.63 1.08
C ASN A 399 -29.32 9.28 1.82
N ASN A 400 -30.22 9.19 2.80
CA ASN A 400 -30.50 7.89 3.42
C ASN A 400 -31.00 6.89 2.37
N PRO A 401 -30.52 5.64 2.40
CA PRO A 401 -30.79 4.70 1.33
C PRO A 401 -32.27 4.33 1.25
N THR A 402 -32.78 4.24 0.04
CA THR A 402 -34.11 3.68 -0.27
C THR A 402 -33.96 2.26 -0.78
N THR A 403 -34.94 1.39 -0.49
CA THR A 403 -34.98 0.04 -1.06
C THR A 403 -35.50 0.11 -2.49
N ALA A 404 -34.59 0.19 -3.46
CA ALA A 404 -34.90 0.28 -4.88
C ALA A 404 -35.35 -1.06 -5.50
N TRP A 405 -35.04 -2.19 -4.86
CA TRP A 405 -35.52 -3.51 -5.29
C TRP A 405 -35.51 -4.54 -4.15
N THR A 406 -36.42 -5.51 -4.22
CA THR A 406 -36.45 -6.69 -3.35
C THR A 406 -36.79 -7.93 -4.18
N SER A 407 -36.04 -9.01 -3.98
CA SER A 407 -36.24 -10.27 -4.70
C SER A 407 -37.63 -10.89 -4.43
N SER A 408 -38.37 -11.22 -5.49
CA SER A 408 -39.64 -11.95 -5.43
C SER A 408 -39.49 -13.48 -5.39
N GLY A 409 -38.26 -13.98 -5.51
CA GLY A 409 -37.86 -15.39 -5.44
C GLY A 409 -36.53 -15.57 -4.71
N SER A 410 -35.96 -16.78 -4.74
CA SER A 410 -34.71 -17.09 -4.03
C SER A 410 -33.47 -16.59 -4.78
N PHE A 411 -33.35 -15.27 -4.96
CA PHE A 411 -32.14 -14.64 -5.50
C PHE A 411 -31.09 -14.59 -4.38
N ASP A 412 -29.96 -15.26 -4.59
CA ASP A 412 -28.93 -15.42 -3.56
C ASP A 412 -27.80 -14.40 -3.74
N TRP A 413 -27.74 -13.44 -2.83
CA TRP A 413 -26.69 -12.43 -2.76
C TRP A 413 -25.28 -13.04 -2.76
N SER A 414 -25.07 -14.19 -2.13
CA SER A 414 -23.74 -14.81 -2.03
C SER A 414 -23.21 -15.27 -3.40
N LYS A 415 -24.12 -15.55 -4.34
CA LYS A 415 -23.86 -16.02 -5.71
C LYS A 415 -23.69 -14.89 -6.72
N SER A 416 -23.67 -13.64 -6.26
CA SER A 416 -23.75 -12.45 -7.12
C SER A 416 -22.42 -11.70 -7.22
N LYS A 417 -22.05 -11.22 -8.40
CA LYS A 417 -20.96 -10.23 -8.63
C LYS A 417 -21.56 -9.04 -9.38
N PRO A 418 -21.97 -7.97 -8.68
CA PRO A 418 -22.58 -6.80 -9.31
C PRO A 418 -21.53 -5.92 -10.00
N VAL A 419 -21.95 -5.30 -11.11
CA VAL A 419 -21.28 -4.21 -11.82
C VAL A 419 -22.34 -3.19 -12.27
N SER A 420 -21.94 -1.96 -12.53
CA SER A 420 -22.82 -0.88 -12.98
C SER A 420 -22.47 -0.45 -14.40
N GLY A 421 -23.45 0.02 -15.15
CA GLY A 421 -23.28 0.61 -16.47
C GLY A 421 -24.61 0.84 -17.19
N ASP A 422 -24.67 1.71 -18.18
CA ASP A 422 -25.84 1.94 -19.04
C ASP A 422 -25.96 0.81 -20.09
N TYR A 423 -26.44 -0.35 -19.66
CA TYR A 423 -26.59 -1.51 -20.55
C TYR A 423 -27.67 -1.32 -21.61
N ASN A 424 -28.60 -0.38 -21.42
CA ASN A 424 -29.78 -0.21 -22.25
C ASN A 424 -29.72 1.01 -23.19
N GLY A 425 -28.82 1.95 -22.93
CA GLY A 425 -28.54 3.15 -23.72
C GLY A 425 -29.55 4.27 -23.48
N ASP A 426 -30.18 4.34 -22.30
CA ASP A 426 -31.16 5.39 -21.96
C ASP A 426 -30.56 6.57 -21.20
N GLY A 427 -29.24 6.56 -20.98
CA GLY A 427 -28.49 7.59 -20.27
C GLY A 427 -28.60 7.53 -18.75
N LYS A 428 -29.14 6.44 -18.20
CA LYS A 428 -29.01 6.10 -16.77
C LYS A 428 -28.18 4.85 -16.64
N ASP A 429 -27.39 4.80 -15.58
CA ASP A 429 -26.74 3.56 -15.21
C ASP A 429 -27.75 2.52 -14.75
N ASP A 430 -27.47 1.27 -15.10
CA ASP A 430 -28.20 0.08 -14.69
C ASP A 430 -27.31 -0.79 -13.80
N LEU A 431 -27.90 -1.82 -13.18
CA LEU A 431 -27.14 -2.84 -12.46
C LEU A 431 -27.10 -4.14 -13.28
N ALA A 432 -25.93 -4.73 -13.47
CA ALA A 432 -25.79 -6.11 -13.93
C ALA A 432 -25.18 -7.00 -12.85
N VAL A 433 -25.60 -8.27 -12.82
CA VAL A 433 -25.11 -9.26 -11.86
C VAL A 433 -24.68 -10.53 -12.59
N LEU A 434 -23.37 -10.80 -12.59
CA LEU A 434 -22.88 -12.13 -12.95
C LEU A 434 -23.17 -13.09 -11.79
N TYR A 435 -23.93 -14.15 -12.07
CA TYR A 435 -24.59 -14.99 -11.08
C TYR A 435 -24.21 -16.46 -11.20
N ASN A 436 -23.97 -17.11 -10.07
CA ASN A 436 -23.72 -18.55 -9.99
C ASN A 436 -25.04 -19.34 -10.04
N GLY A 437 -25.33 -19.95 -11.19
CA GLY A 437 -26.48 -20.82 -11.39
C GLY A 437 -26.33 -22.24 -10.82
N GLY A 438 -25.17 -22.57 -10.24
CA GLY A 438 -24.84 -23.90 -9.75
C GLY A 438 -24.29 -24.80 -10.83
N GLN A 439 -24.68 -26.06 -10.83
CA GLN A 439 -24.28 -27.05 -11.82
C GLN A 439 -25.51 -27.67 -12.47
N ALA A 440 -25.42 -27.91 -13.78
CA ALA A 440 -26.39 -28.71 -14.51
C ALA A 440 -26.23 -30.20 -14.17
N ASN A 441 -27.20 -31.03 -14.58
CA ASN A 441 -27.20 -32.48 -14.31
C ASN A 441 -25.98 -33.21 -14.91
N ASP A 442 -25.35 -32.65 -15.95
CA ASP A 442 -24.13 -33.17 -16.57
C ASP A 442 -22.84 -32.70 -15.87
N GLY A 443 -22.96 -32.05 -14.72
CA GLY A 443 -21.86 -31.55 -13.89
C GLY A 443 -21.26 -30.23 -14.38
N LYS A 444 -21.72 -29.68 -15.50
CA LYS A 444 -21.21 -28.39 -16.00
C LYS A 444 -21.66 -27.23 -15.12
N HIS A 445 -20.76 -26.29 -14.86
CA HIS A 445 -21.12 -25.06 -14.19
C HIS A 445 -22.08 -24.23 -15.05
N VAL A 446 -23.12 -23.69 -14.43
CA VAL A 446 -24.06 -22.76 -15.05
C VAL A 446 -23.82 -21.38 -14.48
N SER A 447 -23.52 -20.43 -15.36
CA SER A 447 -23.44 -19.01 -15.02
C SER A 447 -24.52 -18.24 -15.75
N LEU A 448 -25.06 -17.20 -15.11
CA LEU A 448 -26.04 -16.30 -15.70
C LEU A 448 -25.55 -14.86 -15.57
N ALA A 449 -26.07 -13.97 -16.42
CA ALA A 449 -26.02 -12.54 -16.18
C ALA A 449 -27.46 -12.02 -16.08
N PHE A 450 -27.74 -11.25 -15.04
CA PHE A 450 -28.99 -10.53 -14.87
C PHE A 450 -28.77 -9.04 -15.10
N THR A 451 -29.74 -8.36 -15.69
CA THR A 451 -29.77 -6.89 -15.83
C THR A 451 -30.99 -6.33 -15.12
N PHE A 452 -30.78 -5.28 -14.34
CA PHE A 452 -31.79 -4.54 -13.58
C PHE A 452 -31.79 -3.12 -14.12
N THR A 453 -32.72 -2.81 -15.02
CA THR A 453 -32.76 -1.48 -15.61
C THR A 453 -33.24 -0.45 -14.60
N SER A 454 -32.61 0.72 -14.53
CA SER A 454 -32.99 1.78 -13.62
C SER A 454 -34.21 2.54 -14.14
N GLY A 455 -35.22 2.70 -13.28
CA GLY A 455 -36.36 3.59 -13.50
C GLY A 455 -36.12 5.01 -12.97
N GLY A 456 -34.93 5.32 -12.47
CA GLY A 456 -34.57 6.58 -11.84
C GLY A 456 -34.68 6.57 -10.32
N SER A 457 -35.80 6.07 -9.79
CA SER A 457 -36.00 5.90 -8.33
C SER A 457 -35.78 4.47 -7.83
N ASP A 458 -36.13 3.50 -8.68
CA ASP A 458 -36.18 2.07 -8.37
C ASP A 458 -35.57 1.27 -9.51
N PHE A 459 -35.15 0.04 -9.22
CA PHE A 459 -34.71 -0.90 -10.26
C PHE A 459 -35.89 -1.78 -10.71
N ASN A 460 -36.02 -1.96 -12.02
CA ASN A 460 -36.93 -2.95 -12.56
C ASN A 460 -36.53 -4.36 -12.14
N ASN A 461 -37.51 -5.28 -12.08
CA ASN A 461 -37.21 -6.67 -11.79
C ASN A 461 -36.20 -7.24 -12.81
N PRO A 462 -35.20 -8.02 -12.35
CA PRO A 462 -34.12 -8.45 -13.21
C PRO A 462 -34.61 -9.37 -14.32
N THR A 463 -34.09 -9.15 -15.51
CA THR A 463 -34.21 -10.08 -16.65
C THR A 463 -32.96 -10.93 -16.75
N THR A 464 -33.11 -12.20 -17.18
CA THR A 464 -31.95 -13.03 -17.51
C THR A 464 -31.38 -12.59 -18.86
N ALA A 465 -30.36 -11.73 -18.82
CA ALA A 465 -29.69 -11.19 -20.00
C ALA A 465 -28.79 -12.21 -20.71
N TRP A 466 -28.27 -13.20 -19.99
CA TRP A 466 -27.49 -14.30 -20.56
C TRP A 466 -27.51 -15.56 -19.69
N THR A 467 -27.34 -16.72 -20.30
CA THR A 467 -27.12 -18.01 -19.64
C THR A 467 -26.05 -18.80 -20.38
N SER A 468 -25.11 -19.39 -19.66
CA SER A 468 -24.02 -20.18 -20.24
C SER A 468 -24.52 -21.42 -20.97
N THR A 469 -24.05 -21.63 -22.21
CA THR A 469 -24.28 -22.86 -23.00
C THR A 469 -23.20 -23.93 -22.81
N GLY A 470 -22.12 -23.60 -22.09
CA GLY A 470 -21.04 -24.50 -21.69
C GLY A 470 -20.72 -24.36 -20.20
N SER A 471 -19.61 -24.96 -19.75
CA SER A 471 -19.22 -24.95 -18.33
C SER A 471 -18.49 -23.66 -17.90
N PHE A 472 -19.10 -22.49 -18.14
CA PHE A 472 -18.55 -21.21 -17.69
C PHE A 472 -18.68 -21.12 -16.16
N ASN A 473 -17.56 -21.00 -15.45
CA ASN A 473 -17.55 -21.02 -13.99
C ASN A 473 -17.47 -19.60 -13.41
N TRP A 474 -18.56 -19.20 -12.76
CA TRP A 474 -18.68 -17.94 -12.03
C TRP A 474 -17.55 -17.71 -11.03
N GLU A 475 -17.07 -18.74 -10.32
CA GLU A 475 -16.02 -18.60 -9.30
C GLU A 475 -14.70 -18.10 -9.88
N LYS A 476 -14.43 -18.48 -11.13
CA LYS A 476 -13.23 -18.14 -11.91
C LYS A 476 -13.31 -16.78 -12.61
N SER A 477 -14.33 -15.97 -12.33
CA SER A 477 -14.64 -14.75 -13.08
C SER A 477 -14.41 -13.47 -12.25
N LYS A 478 -13.78 -12.45 -12.84
CA LYS A 478 -13.74 -11.07 -12.31
C LYS A 478 -14.41 -10.14 -13.34
N PRO A 479 -15.71 -9.82 -13.15
CA PRO A 479 -16.45 -8.96 -14.07
C PRO A 479 -16.09 -7.48 -13.90
N VAL A 480 -16.10 -6.74 -15.00
CA VAL A 480 -16.08 -5.27 -15.08
C VAL A 480 -17.06 -4.81 -16.17
N SER A 481 -17.45 -3.55 -16.16
CA SER A 481 -18.42 -2.97 -17.10
C SER A 481 -17.81 -1.79 -17.87
N GLY A 482 -18.29 -1.56 -19.08
CA GLY A 482 -17.90 -0.39 -19.88
C GLY A 482 -18.25 -0.55 -21.34
N ASP A 483 -18.25 0.52 -22.11
CA ASP A 483 -18.51 0.53 -23.56
C ASP A 483 -17.26 0.09 -24.33
N PHE A 484 -16.93 -1.20 -24.24
CA PHE A 484 -15.77 -1.77 -24.93
C PHE A 484 -15.93 -1.77 -26.46
N GLY A 485 -17.16 -1.61 -26.96
CA GLY A 485 -17.50 -1.58 -28.39
C GLY A 485 -17.50 -0.18 -29.03
N GLY A 486 -17.75 0.85 -28.23
CA GLY A 486 -17.96 2.24 -28.67
C GLY A 486 -19.34 2.47 -29.27
N ASP A 487 -20.36 1.73 -28.81
CA ASP A 487 -21.72 1.78 -29.36
C ASP A 487 -22.71 2.58 -28.49
N GLY A 488 -22.21 3.18 -27.40
CA GLY A 488 -22.95 3.97 -26.43
C GLY A 488 -23.78 3.16 -25.45
N LYS A 489 -23.61 1.83 -25.40
CA LYS A 489 -24.12 0.97 -24.33
C LYS A 489 -22.95 0.31 -23.63
N ASP A 490 -23.06 0.18 -22.32
CA ASP A 490 -22.09 -0.60 -21.58
C ASP A 490 -22.22 -2.09 -21.88
N ASP A 491 -21.07 -2.73 -21.90
CA ASP A 491 -20.88 -4.16 -22.10
C ASP A 491 -20.38 -4.78 -20.78
N LEU A 492 -20.41 -6.12 -20.71
CA LEU A 492 -19.75 -6.85 -19.63
C LEU A 492 -18.44 -7.46 -20.14
N ALA A 493 -17.33 -7.27 -19.41
CA ALA A 493 -16.08 -8.00 -19.64
C ALA A 493 -15.71 -8.85 -18.42
N VAL A 494 -15.12 -10.01 -18.65
CA VAL A 494 -14.72 -10.95 -17.59
C VAL A 494 -13.27 -11.39 -17.79
N LEU A 495 -12.41 -11.02 -16.83
CA LEU A 495 -11.11 -11.66 -16.67
C LEU A 495 -11.31 -13.02 -15.98
N TYR A 496 -10.95 -14.08 -16.68
CA TYR A 496 -11.30 -15.47 -16.35
C TYR A 496 -10.07 -16.32 -16.06
N ASP A 497 -10.12 -17.12 -14.99
CA ASP A 497 -9.12 -18.13 -14.66
C ASP A 497 -9.32 -19.42 -15.48
N SER A 498 -8.54 -19.54 -16.56
CA SER A 498 -8.51 -20.69 -17.44
C SER A 498 -7.64 -21.84 -16.91
N GLY A 499 -7.16 -21.75 -15.66
CA GLY A 499 -6.40 -22.78 -14.97
C GLY A 499 -4.92 -22.73 -15.28
N GLN A 500 -4.29 -23.90 -15.35
CA GLN A 500 -2.87 -24.04 -15.63
C GLN A 500 -2.65 -24.95 -16.83
N THR A 501 -1.65 -24.62 -17.64
CA THR A 501 -1.10 -25.53 -18.64
C THR A 501 -0.34 -26.67 -17.98
N SER A 502 -0.01 -27.72 -18.75
CA SER A 502 0.76 -28.87 -18.25
C SER A 502 2.18 -28.52 -17.77
N ASP A 503 2.76 -27.41 -18.25
CA ASP A 503 4.04 -26.87 -17.78
C ASP A 503 3.89 -25.90 -16.60
N GLY A 504 2.71 -25.83 -15.98
CA GLY A 504 2.44 -25.07 -14.75
C GLY A 504 2.21 -23.56 -14.94
N LYS A 505 2.14 -23.07 -16.19
CA LYS A 505 1.82 -21.65 -16.44
C LYS A 505 0.36 -21.40 -16.15
N ARG A 506 0.09 -20.32 -15.42
CA ARG A 506 -1.28 -19.87 -15.12
C ARG A 506 -1.85 -19.17 -16.36
N VAL A 507 -3.04 -19.56 -16.78
CA VAL A 507 -3.69 -19.05 -17.99
C VAL A 507 -4.86 -18.17 -17.58
N SER A 508 -4.83 -16.93 -18.04
CA SER A 508 -5.97 -16.01 -17.92
C SER A 508 -6.57 -15.74 -19.29
N THR A 509 -7.87 -15.49 -19.35
CA THR A 509 -8.62 -15.24 -20.59
C THR A 509 -9.56 -14.07 -20.39
N LEU A 510 -9.70 -13.21 -21.39
CA LEU A 510 -10.67 -12.12 -21.38
C LEU A 510 -11.85 -12.50 -22.27
N PHE A 511 -13.06 -12.43 -21.70
CA PHE A 511 -14.31 -12.60 -22.42
C PHE A 511 -15.07 -11.27 -22.44
N ALA A 512 -15.57 -10.87 -23.61
CA ALA A 512 -16.48 -9.74 -23.78
C ALA A 512 -17.90 -10.24 -24.07
N PHE A 513 -18.88 -9.60 -23.45
CA PHE A 513 -20.31 -9.86 -23.54
C PHE A 513 -20.98 -8.58 -24.02
N THR A 514 -21.14 -8.44 -25.33
CA THR A 514 -21.70 -7.23 -25.94
C THR A 514 -23.18 -7.09 -25.58
N SER A 515 -23.59 -5.94 -25.06
CA SER A 515 -24.98 -5.59 -24.83
C SER A 515 -25.67 -5.26 -26.15
N ASN A 516 -26.94 -5.61 -26.25
CA ASN A 516 -27.82 -5.17 -27.33
C ASN A 516 -28.97 -4.28 -26.84
N GLY A 517 -28.89 -3.81 -25.60
CA GLY A 517 -29.91 -3.02 -24.93
C GLY A 517 -30.98 -3.82 -24.19
N THR A 518 -31.08 -5.13 -24.44
CA THR A 518 -32.08 -6.01 -23.80
C THR A 518 -31.47 -7.27 -23.16
N GLY A 519 -30.24 -7.59 -23.52
CA GLY A 519 -29.45 -8.68 -22.97
C GLY A 519 -28.04 -8.70 -23.54
N PHE A 520 -27.26 -9.72 -23.17
CA PHE A 520 -25.89 -9.86 -23.61
C PHE A 520 -25.75 -10.95 -24.69
N ALA A 521 -24.93 -10.67 -25.70
CA ALA A 521 -24.48 -11.67 -26.66
C ALA A 521 -23.68 -12.78 -25.95
N ALA A 522 -23.53 -13.93 -26.63
CA ALA A 522 -22.68 -15.00 -26.12
C ALA A 522 -21.22 -14.51 -25.96
N PRO A 523 -20.52 -14.90 -24.88
CA PRO A 523 -19.20 -14.38 -24.60
C PRO A 523 -18.21 -14.70 -25.72
N LYS A 524 -17.54 -13.66 -26.20
CA LYS A 524 -16.45 -13.79 -27.16
C LYS A 524 -15.12 -13.76 -26.40
N GLN A 525 -14.29 -14.78 -26.58
CA GLN A 525 -12.90 -14.72 -26.14
C GLN A 525 -12.17 -13.66 -26.97
N THR A 526 -11.77 -12.55 -26.34
CA THR A 526 -11.05 -11.46 -27.01
C THR A 526 -9.55 -11.53 -26.79
N TRP A 527 -9.11 -12.18 -25.72
CA TRP A 527 -7.70 -12.41 -25.42
C TRP A 527 -7.49 -13.67 -24.57
N ALA A 528 -6.33 -14.30 -24.70
CA ALA A 528 -5.83 -15.32 -23.78
C ALA A 528 -4.33 -15.16 -23.58
N SER A 529 -3.84 -15.40 -22.36
CA SER A 529 -2.44 -15.24 -22.04
C SER A 529 -1.57 -16.24 -22.80
N THR A 530 -0.54 -15.75 -23.50
CA THR A 530 0.48 -16.57 -24.16
C THR A 530 1.60 -17.00 -23.20
N GLY A 531 1.78 -16.27 -22.10
CA GLY A 531 2.65 -16.59 -20.98
C GLY A 531 1.86 -16.89 -19.70
N SER A 532 2.58 -17.05 -18.59
CA SER A 532 1.95 -17.20 -17.27
C SER A 532 1.38 -15.85 -16.81
N PHE A 533 0.06 -15.74 -16.73
CA PHE A 533 -0.65 -14.58 -16.21
C PHE A 533 -1.58 -15.04 -15.10
N ASN A 534 -1.27 -14.68 -13.85
CA ASN A 534 -1.97 -15.19 -12.69
C ASN A 534 -3.24 -14.39 -12.37
N TRP A 535 -4.39 -15.00 -12.63
CA TRP A 535 -5.69 -14.42 -12.32
C TRP A 535 -5.84 -14.07 -10.83
N ASP A 536 -5.32 -14.88 -9.91
CA ASP A 536 -5.54 -14.70 -8.46
C ASP A 536 -5.07 -13.32 -7.98
N VAL A 537 -3.96 -12.84 -8.53
CA VAL A 537 -3.30 -11.58 -8.15
C VAL A 537 -3.61 -10.40 -9.07
N SER A 538 -4.58 -10.58 -9.96
CA SER A 538 -5.03 -9.54 -10.90
C SER A 538 -6.26 -8.82 -10.36
N LEU A 539 -6.24 -7.49 -10.36
CA LEU A 539 -7.37 -6.64 -9.99
C LEU A 539 -7.80 -5.83 -11.22
N PRO A 540 -8.83 -6.30 -11.97
CA PRO A 540 -9.30 -5.61 -13.17
C PRO A 540 -10.19 -4.42 -12.82
N THR A 541 -10.13 -3.40 -13.68
CA THR A 541 -11.00 -2.21 -13.72
C THR A 541 -11.16 -1.78 -15.18
N SER A 542 -12.06 -0.86 -15.49
CA SER A 542 -12.36 -0.45 -16.87
C SER A 542 -12.58 1.06 -17.02
N GLY A 543 -12.30 1.59 -18.20
CA GLY A 543 -12.43 3.01 -18.51
C GLY A 543 -11.70 3.34 -19.81
N ASP A 544 -12.04 4.44 -20.47
CA ASP A 544 -11.40 4.97 -21.68
C ASP A 544 -10.06 5.65 -21.37
N TYR A 545 -9.10 4.84 -20.89
CA TYR A 545 -7.76 5.31 -20.51
C TYR A 545 -7.03 6.04 -21.65
N ASN A 546 -7.41 5.81 -22.92
CA ASN A 546 -6.74 6.35 -24.09
C ASN A 546 -7.55 7.44 -24.84
N LYS A 547 -8.78 7.72 -24.40
CA LYS A 547 -9.72 8.69 -24.99
C LYS A 547 -10.12 8.39 -26.44
N ASP A 548 -10.27 7.12 -26.82
CA ASP A 548 -10.72 6.72 -28.16
C ASP A 548 -12.23 6.48 -28.29
N GLY A 549 -12.97 6.74 -27.21
CA GLY A 549 -14.41 6.53 -27.09
C GLY A 549 -14.79 5.06 -26.93
N LYS A 550 -13.88 4.24 -26.42
CA LYS A 550 -14.15 2.87 -25.96
C LYS A 550 -13.50 2.66 -24.62
N ASP A 551 -14.20 1.97 -23.73
CA ASP A 551 -13.58 1.53 -22.50
C ASP A 551 -12.53 0.45 -22.78
N ASP A 552 -11.44 0.52 -22.03
CA ASP A 552 -10.34 -0.42 -22.02
C ASP A 552 -10.35 -1.22 -20.71
N LEU A 553 -9.59 -2.32 -20.66
CA LEU A 553 -9.37 -3.05 -19.40
C LEU A 553 -8.04 -2.62 -18.77
N GLY A 554 -8.06 -2.14 -17.54
CA GLY A 554 -6.89 -1.92 -16.69
C GLY A 554 -6.73 -3.06 -15.69
N VAL A 555 -5.50 -3.51 -15.42
CA VAL A 555 -5.22 -4.56 -14.43
C VAL A 555 -4.03 -4.17 -13.56
N LEU A 556 -4.30 -3.93 -12.27
CA LEU A 556 -3.25 -3.91 -11.25
C LEU A 556 -2.90 -5.35 -10.88
N TYR A 557 -1.64 -5.73 -11.06
CA TYR A 557 -1.16 -7.09 -10.99
C TYR A 557 -0.05 -7.21 -9.92
N GLU A 558 -0.19 -8.12 -8.97
CA GLU A 558 0.92 -8.44 -8.06
C GLU A 558 1.96 -9.29 -8.79
N GLY A 559 3.13 -8.71 -9.05
CA GLY A 559 4.24 -9.40 -9.69
C GLY A 559 4.96 -10.35 -8.73
N SER A 560 5.53 -9.78 -7.68
CA SER A 560 6.29 -10.52 -6.67
C SER A 560 6.37 -9.76 -5.36
N THR A 561 6.96 -10.38 -4.35
CA THR A 561 7.34 -9.71 -3.11
C THR A 561 8.86 -9.74 -2.98
N THR A 562 9.47 -8.61 -2.67
CA THR A 562 10.91 -8.53 -2.39
C THR A 562 11.26 -9.29 -1.11
N ALA A 563 12.55 -9.60 -0.91
CA ALA A 563 13.01 -10.31 0.29
C ALA A 563 12.70 -9.56 1.59
N ASP A 564 12.63 -8.23 1.54
CA ASP A 564 12.25 -7.36 2.65
C ASP A 564 10.73 -7.13 2.77
N GLY A 565 9.91 -7.88 2.03
CA GLY A 565 8.45 -7.92 2.17
C GLY A 565 7.67 -6.86 1.40
N ARG A 566 8.32 -6.10 0.50
CA ARG A 566 7.61 -5.12 -0.35
C ARG A 566 6.92 -5.82 -1.50
N ARG A 567 5.67 -5.43 -1.72
CA ARG A 567 4.95 -5.80 -2.92
C ARG A 567 5.52 -5.06 -4.13
N LEU A 568 5.75 -5.79 -5.21
CA LEU A 568 6.05 -5.27 -6.54
C LEU A 568 4.80 -5.45 -7.39
N ASP A 569 4.13 -4.34 -7.64
CA ASP A 569 2.95 -4.27 -8.48
C ASP A 569 3.34 -3.98 -9.93
N SER A 570 2.43 -4.29 -10.85
CA SER A 570 2.55 -3.96 -12.26
C SER A 570 1.19 -3.53 -12.79
N LEU A 571 1.17 -2.53 -13.66
CA LEU A 571 -0.04 -2.02 -14.27
C LEU A 571 -0.08 -2.36 -15.75
N PHE A 572 -1.11 -3.09 -16.15
CA PHE A 572 -1.37 -3.46 -17.54
C PHE A 572 -2.62 -2.79 -18.07
N THR A 573 -2.63 -2.43 -19.35
CA THR A 573 -3.89 -2.19 -20.08
C THR A 573 -4.09 -3.14 -21.23
N PHE A 574 -5.34 -3.45 -21.52
CA PHE A 574 -5.78 -4.17 -22.70
C PHE A 574 -6.69 -3.23 -23.48
N THR A 575 -6.15 -2.64 -24.53
CA THR A 575 -6.91 -1.69 -25.35
C THR A 575 -7.98 -2.41 -26.15
N SER A 576 -9.22 -1.99 -25.96
CA SER A 576 -10.36 -2.44 -26.72
C SER A 576 -10.30 -1.95 -28.16
N THR A 577 -11.00 -2.68 -29.01
CA THR A 577 -11.21 -2.34 -30.41
C THR A 577 -12.66 -2.69 -30.71
N ALA A 578 -13.25 -2.06 -31.73
CA ALA A 578 -14.65 -2.31 -32.10
C ALA A 578 -15.02 -3.79 -32.31
N THR A 579 -14.05 -4.71 -32.45
CA THR A 579 -14.31 -6.15 -32.62
C THR A 579 -13.50 -7.07 -31.71
N GLY A 580 -12.70 -6.57 -30.77
CA GLY A 580 -11.80 -7.40 -29.96
C GLY A 580 -10.89 -6.59 -29.05
N THR A 581 -9.80 -7.18 -28.57
CA THR A 581 -8.88 -6.53 -27.62
C THR A 581 -7.43 -6.74 -28.06
N LYS A 582 -6.58 -5.72 -27.93
CA LYS A 582 -5.14 -5.81 -28.18
C LYS A 582 -4.44 -6.61 -27.07
N ALA A 583 -3.21 -7.05 -27.34
CA ALA A 583 -2.38 -7.68 -26.32
C ALA A 583 -2.08 -6.69 -25.18
N PRO A 584 -1.92 -7.16 -23.93
CA PRO A 584 -1.69 -6.28 -22.79
C PRO A 584 -0.37 -5.53 -22.92
N VAL A 585 -0.39 -4.25 -22.58
CA VAL A 585 0.80 -3.39 -22.49
C VAL A 585 1.14 -3.17 -21.02
N LEU A 586 2.38 -3.43 -20.63
CA LEU A 586 2.91 -3.11 -19.30
C LEU A 586 3.33 -1.64 -19.27
N HIS A 587 2.70 -0.84 -18.43
CA HIS A 587 2.98 0.60 -18.30
C HIS A 587 3.91 0.91 -17.13
N TRP A 588 3.71 0.21 -16.02
CA TRP A 588 4.47 0.46 -14.80
C TRP A 588 4.75 -0.85 -14.06
N SER A 589 5.92 -0.96 -13.44
CA SER A 589 6.28 -2.05 -12.54
C SER A 589 7.18 -1.52 -11.43
N GLY A 590 6.79 -1.73 -10.17
CA GLY A 590 7.51 -1.18 -9.04
C GLY A 590 6.82 -1.41 -7.70
N SER A 591 7.42 -0.88 -6.64
CA SER A 591 6.79 -0.84 -5.32
C SER A 591 6.14 0.52 -5.11
N VAL A 592 4.94 0.54 -4.54
CA VAL A 592 4.34 1.75 -3.98
C VAL A 592 4.98 2.03 -2.62
N VAL A 593 5.63 3.19 -2.45
CA VAL A 593 6.39 3.54 -1.23
C VAL A 593 5.97 4.90 -0.69
#